data_AF-A0A7Y6WVB0-F1
#
_entry.id   AF-A0A7Y6WVB0-F1
#
_cell.length_a   1.000
_cell.length_b   1.000
_cell.length_c   1.000
_cell.angle_alpha   90.00
_cell.angle_beta   90.00
_cell.angle_gamma   90.00
#
_symmetry.space_group_name_H-M   'P 1'
#
loop_
_entity.id
_entity.type
_entity.pdbx_description
1 polymer ?
#
loop_
_entity_poly.entity_id
_entity_poly.type
_entity_poly.pdbx_seq_one_letter_code
_entity_poly.pdbx_strand_id
1 'polypeptide(L)'
;MRAMNLRSLWTGLVLLAATLGAGPVHASLYWGHGVRSSTPSVCFVGDALTSRPARVQQVIDSIRDFERVANIRFNILGTCPSPIVLSNGNHWHGGDIRVVIPGTNSPFAGQVPGNGCPMFLDANGHYNGKNNGGGSWSNAPSDLGANRGCRHNLKLGDDADAFGVPWKDHTLHEFGHALGLRHEHERNDVSGATCGASGYGGGASSGFLTPYDRDSVMHYQFLSCGIHGNYGHAGPSTWDALGLHILYPEPVRVAEFVGRTVIRTTEALNLTSAWGARGANLSFAASAFSWRLSAVTYSSSSSLSTWLGAGTYPLQFSHSDFLGRTYTYSGTVKVLTPADYAKQIASPVAARASLL
;
A
#
# COMPACT_ATOMS: atom_id res chain seq x y z
N MET A 1 -44.27 34.67 -29.46
CA MET A 1 -43.47 34.33 -28.25
C MET A 1 -43.04 32.87 -28.40
N ARG A 2 -41.77 32.51 -28.12
CA ARG A 2 -41.31 31.10 -28.13
C ARG A 2 -41.08 30.65 -26.69
N ALA A 3 -41.64 29.50 -26.31
CA ALA A 3 -41.39 28.92 -25.00
C ALA A 3 -39.98 28.33 -24.94
N MET A 4 -39.17 28.75 -23.97
CA MET A 4 -37.88 28.12 -23.70
C MET A 4 -38.09 26.80 -22.95
N ASN A 5 -37.43 25.75 -23.40
CA ASN A 5 -37.61 24.40 -22.88
C ASN A 5 -36.74 24.16 -21.64
N LEU A 6 -37.26 24.49 -20.45
CA LEU A 6 -36.51 24.43 -19.17
C LEU A 6 -35.89 23.05 -18.83
N ARG A 7 -36.28 21.97 -19.50
CA ARG A 7 -35.80 20.61 -19.18
C ARG A 7 -34.30 20.39 -19.43
N SER A 8 -33.65 21.19 -20.29
CA SER A 8 -32.20 21.06 -20.55
C SER A 8 -31.31 21.67 -19.47
N LEU A 9 -31.83 22.56 -18.61
CA LEU A 9 -31.05 23.18 -17.53
C LEU A 9 -30.84 22.26 -16.33
N TRP A 10 -31.77 21.35 -16.07
CA TRP A 10 -31.73 20.47 -14.90
C TRP A 10 -30.74 19.30 -15.03
N THR A 11 -30.58 18.73 -16.21
CA THR A 11 -29.58 17.67 -16.46
C THR A 11 -28.13 18.19 -16.40
N GLY A 12 -27.90 19.47 -16.72
CA GLY A 12 -26.59 20.10 -16.55
C GLY A 12 -26.18 20.29 -15.09
N LEU A 13 -27.13 20.60 -14.20
CA LEU A 13 -26.83 20.93 -12.80
C LEU A 13 -26.44 19.70 -11.96
N VAL A 14 -27.08 18.54 -12.21
CA VAL A 14 -26.78 17.28 -11.48
C VAL A 14 -25.36 16.77 -11.81
N LEU A 15 -24.92 16.93 -13.05
CA LEU A 15 -23.54 16.61 -13.46
C LEU A 15 -22.51 17.55 -12.83
N LEU A 16 -22.84 18.82 -12.60
CA LEU A 16 -21.95 19.76 -11.93
C LEU A 16 -21.88 19.53 -10.41
N ALA A 17 -22.99 19.13 -9.77
CA ALA A 17 -23.01 18.76 -8.36
C ALA A 17 -22.08 17.58 -8.04
N ALA A 18 -21.92 16.63 -8.97
CA ALA A 18 -20.94 15.53 -8.85
C ALA A 18 -19.47 15.97 -9.00
N THR A 19 -19.21 17.22 -9.43
CA THR A 19 -17.84 17.80 -9.51
C THR A 19 -17.47 18.67 -8.30
N LEU A 20 -18.40 18.88 -7.36
CA LEU A 20 -18.06 19.17 -5.96
C LEU A 20 -17.59 17.89 -5.26
N GLY A 21 -16.60 17.22 -5.86
CA GLY A 21 -15.98 16.04 -5.28
C GLY A 21 -15.36 16.40 -3.93
N ALA A 22 -15.34 15.44 -3.01
CA ALA A 22 -14.57 15.57 -1.78
C ALA A 22 -13.11 15.89 -2.18
N GLY A 23 -12.64 17.10 -1.84
CA GLY A 23 -11.27 17.54 -2.12
C GLY A 23 -10.30 16.47 -1.62
N PRO A 24 -9.35 16.02 -2.47
CA PRO A 24 -8.94 14.63 -2.61
C PRO A 24 -8.65 13.98 -1.27
N VAL A 25 -9.67 13.33 -0.69
CA VAL A 25 -9.52 12.65 0.59
C VAL A 25 -8.50 11.55 0.40
N HIS A 26 -7.71 11.38 1.43
CA HIS A 26 -6.27 11.39 1.30
C HIS A 26 -5.78 9.95 1.76
N ALA A 27 -4.56 9.41 1.52
CA ALA A 27 -4.09 8.14 2.20
C ALA A 27 -2.60 7.60 2.19
N SER A 28 -2.18 6.84 3.21
CA SER A 28 -0.97 5.96 3.27
C SER A 28 0.40 6.65 3.45
N LEU A 29 0.88 6.66 4.70
CA LEU A 29 2.20 7.16 5.14
C LEU A 29 3.31 6.08 5.10
N TYR A 30 4.38 6.33 4.34
CA TYR A 30 5.65 5.61 4.44
C TYR A 30 6.42 6.00 5.71
N TRP A 31 6.98 5.00 6.41
CA TRP A 31 7.69 5.21 7.68
C TRP A 31 9.04 5.93 7.53
N GLY A 32 9.71 5.80 6.39
CA GLY A 32 11.13 6.19 6.23
C GLY A 32 12.11 5.06 6.57
N HIS A 33 11.63 3.99 7.20
CA HIS A 33 12.42 2.89 7.77
C HIS A 33 12.58 1.69 6.82
N GLY A 34 12.86 1.96 5.54
CA GLY A 34 13.12 0.95 4.51
C GLY A 34 11.89 0.18 4.00
N VAL A 35 12.13 -0.75 3.07
CA VAL A 35 11.19 -1.78 2.57
C VAL A 35 11.95 -3.09 2.40
N ARG A 36 11.26 -4.24 2.29
CA ARG A 36 11.91 -5.49 1.91
C ARG A 36 12.04 -5.56 0.37
N SER A 37 13.25 -5.84 -0.12
CA SER A 37 13.54 -6.01 -1.56
C SER A 37 13.20 -7.41 -2.10
N SER A 38 12.68 -8.28 -1.23
CA SER A 38 12.35 -9.69 -1.49
C SER A 38 11.03 -10.05 -0.81
N THR A 39 10.38 -11.11 -1.30
CA THR A 39 9.23 -11.80 -0.66
C THR A 39 9.39 -11.89 0.87
N PRO A 40 8.61 -11.15 1.67
CA PRO A 40 8.76 -11.17 3.13
C PRO A 40 8.43 -12.55 3.70
N SER A 41 9.30 -13.08 4.57
CA SER A 41 9.03 -14.36 5.24
C SER A 41 8.33 -14.17 6.58
N VAL A 42 7.30 -14.95 6.85
CA VAL A 42 6.53 -14.91 8.11
C VAL A 42 6.71 -16.21 8.86
N CYS A 43 6.97 -16.13 10.16
CA CYS A 43 7.03 -17.29 11.03
C CYS A 43 6.48 -16.98 12.42
N PHE A 44 6.07 -18.02 13.14
CA PHE A 44 5.49 -17.92 14.48
C PHE A 44 6.45 -18.46 15.54
N VAL A 45 6.56 -17.74 16.65
CA VAL A 45 7.54 -17.97 17.71
C VAL A 45 6.98 -18.85 18.81
N GLY A 46 7.78 -19.79 19.29
CA GLY A 46 7.37 -20.76 20.31
C GLY A 46 6.61 -21.94 19.69
N ASP A 47 5.58 -22.41 20.39
CA ASP A 47 4.72 -23.53 19.99
C ASP A 47 3.39 -23.11 19.33
N ALA A 48 3.28 -21.87 18.85
CA ALA A 48 2.03 -21.25 18.38
C ALA A 48 1.20 -22.12 17.42
N LEU A 49 1.84 -22.89 16.54
CA LEU A 49 1.17 -23.82 15.60
C LEU A 49 0.47 -25.00 16.28
N THR A 50 0.91 -25.43 17.46
CA THR A 50 0.33 -26.53 18.23
C THR A 50 -0.49 -26.05 19.41
N SER A 51 -0.09 -24.97 20.08
CA SER A 51 -0.85 -24.39 21.19
C SER A 51 -2.04 -23.54 20.72
N ARG A 52 -1.92 -22.85 19.57
CA ARG A 52 -2.94 -21.92 19.05
C ARG A 52 -3.13 -21.96 17.52
N PRO A 53 -3.30 -23.13 16.89
CA PRO A 53 -3.42 -23.26 15.43
C PRO A 53 -4.51 -22.36 14.82
N ALA A 54 -5.65 -22.18 15.48
CA ALA A 54 -6.74 -21.33 14.98
C ALA A 54 -6.35 -19.85 14.89
N ARG A 55 -5.62 -19.30 15.87
CA ARG A 55 -5.14 -17.90 15.85
C ARG A 55 -4.03 -17.72 14.81
N VAL A 56 -3.16 -18.71 14.65
CA VAL A 56 -2.14 -18.73 13.57
C VAL A 56 -2.81 -18.70 12.19
N GLN A 57 -3.81 -19.54 11.95
CA GLN A 57 -4.56 -19.56 10.70
C GLN A 57 -5.30 -18.24 10.44
N GLN A 58 -5.95 -17.66 11.47
CA GLN A 58 -6.60 -16.35 11.36
C GLN A 58 -5.61 -15.24 10.96
N VAL A 59 -4.38 -15.24 11.51
CA VAL A 59 -3.34 -14.28 11.12
C VAL A 59 -2.92 -14.49 9.66
N ILE A 60 -2.70 -15.73 9.22
CA ILE A 60 -2.35 -16.06 7.82
C ILE A 60 -3.46 -15.61 6.85
N ASP A 61 -4.73 -15.85 7.19
CA ASP A 61 -5.87 -15.45 6.36
C ASP A 61 -6.14 -13.94 6.37
N SER A 62 -5.77 -13.24 7.45
CA SER A 62 -5.79 -11.77 7.50
C SER A 62 -4.74 -11.17 6.57
N ILE A 63 -3.47 -11.58 6.67
CA ILE A 63 -2.39 -10.97 5.88
C ILE A 63 -2.49 -11.28 4.37
N ARG A 64 -3.24 -12.33 4.01
CA ARG A 64 -3.64 -12.60 2.61
C ARG A 64 -4.45 -11.47 1.97
N ASP A 65 -5.03 -10.54 2.73
CA ASP A 65 -5.62 -9.32 2.15
C ASP A 65 -4.56 -8.48 1.41
N PHE A 66 -3.35 -8.32 1.97
CA PHE A 66 -2.25 -7.62 1.29
C PHE A 66 -1.83 -8.33 0.00
N GLU A 67 -1.91 -9.66 -0.05
CA GLU A 67 -1.65 -10.47 -1.24
C GLU A 67 -2.75 -10.38 -2.33
N ARG A 68 -3.92 -9.82 -1.99
CA ARG A 68 -5.02 -9.55 -2.94
C ARG A 68 -5.00 -8.12 -3.47
N VAL A 69 -4.58 -7.15 -2.65
CA VAL A 69 -4.69 -5.71 -2.99
C VAL A 69 -3.39 -5.07 -3.48
N ALA A 70 -2.23 -5.68 -3.21
CA ALA A 70 -0.92 -5.26 -3.69
C ALA A 70 -0.12 -6.47 -4.22
N ASN A 71 0.98 -6.24 -4.93
CA ASN A 71 1.89 -7.32 -5.33
C ASN A 71 2.81 -7.77 -4.18
N ILE A 72 2.20 -8.29 -3.12
CA ILE A 72 2.88 -8.91 -1.98
C ILE A 72 2.60 -10.41 -2.02
N ARG A 73 3.61 -11.21 -1.66
CA ARG A 73 3.49 -12.63 -1.33
C ARG A 73 4.28 -12.88 -0.06
N PHE A 74 3.74 -13.67 0.86
CA PHE A 74 4.39 -14.03 2.11
C PHE A 74 4.95 -15.45 2.04
N ASN A 75 6.23 -15.62 2.36
CA ASN A 75 6.82 -16.93 2.54
C ASN A 75 6.54 -17.43 3.96
N ILE A 76 5.44 -18.16 4.15
CA ILE A 76 5.02 -18.69 5.45
C ILE A 76 5.91 -19.89 5.83
N LEU A 77 6.82 -19.70 6.78
CA LEU A 77 7.79 -20.72 7.22
C LEU A 77 7.22 -21.69 8.28
N GLY A 78 6.05 -21.39 8.84
CA GLY A 78 5.53 -22.07 10.03
C GLY A 78 6.25 -21.62 11.30
N THR A 79 6.84 -22.54 12.06
CA THR A 79 7.63 -22.21 13.27
C THR A 79 8.89 -21.43 12.89
N CYS A 80 9.22 -20.39 13.64
CA CYS A 80 10.46 -19.65 13.41
C CYS A 80 11.71 -20.53 13.60
N PRO A 81 12.70 -20.46 12.69
CA PRO A 81 13.97 -21.18 12.85
C PRO A 81 14.67 -20.86 14.18
N SER A 82 15.38 -21.87 14.71
CA SER A 82 16.29 -21.70 15.83
C SER A 82 17.32 -20.58 15.57
N PRO A 83 17.74 -19.83 16.60
CA PRO A 83 18.81 -18.85 16.43
C PRO A 83 20.12 -19.53 16.01
N ILE A 84 20.87 -18.83 15.16
CA ILE A 84 22.30 -19.09 14.99
C ILE A 84 23.02 -18.39 16.15
N VAL A 85 23.88 -19.09 16.87
CA VAL A 85 24.75 -18.45 17.87
C VAL A 85 25.99 -17.93 17.14
N LEU A 86 26.25 -16.62 17.27
CA LEU A 86 27.39 -15.94 16.67
C LEU A 86 28.66 -16.14 17.51
N SER A 87 29.82 -15.83 16.94
CA SER A 87 31.13 -15.98 17.61
C SER A 87 31.31 -15.12 18.88
N ASN A 88 30.49 -14.09 19.07
CA ASN A 88 30.42 -13.29 20.30
C ASN A 88 29.36 -13.79 21.31
N GLY A 89 28.72 -14.94 21.06
CA GLY A 89 27.66 -15.51 21.89
C GLY A 89 26.27 -14.93 21.65
N ASN A 90 26.11 -13.83 20.90
CA ASN A 90 24.79 -13.28 20.58
C ASN A 90 24.00 -14.23 19.69
N HIS A 91 22.68 -14.14 19.77
CA HIS A 91 21.79 -14.82 18.84
C HIS A 91 21.67 -14.03 17.54
N TRP A 92 21.45 -14.75 16.43
CA TRP A 92 20.93 -14.22 15.19
C TRP A 92 19.67 -14.99 14.82
N HIS A 93 18.53 -14.32 14.83
CA HIS A 93 17.25 -14.88 14.44
C HIS A 93 16.95 -14.56 12.97
N GLY A 94 16.70 -15.61 12.18
CA GLY A 94 16.36 -15.52 10.76
C GLY A 94 14.95 -15.00 10.48
N GLY A 95 14.60 -14.96 9.20
CA GLY A 95 13.31 -14.47 8.72
C GLY A 95 13.07 -12.97 8.93
N ASP A 96 12.02 -12.44 8.31
CA ASP A 96 11.72 -11.01 8.31
C ASP A 96 10.65 -10.62 9.33
N ILE A 97 9.58 -11.40 9.43
CA ILE A 97 8.48 -11.17 10.36
C ILE A 97 8.36 -12.38 11.31
N ARG A 98 8.84 -12.20 12.55
CA ARG A 98 8.80 -13.20 13.62
C ARG A 98 7.70 -12.84 14.62
N VAL A 99 6.54 -13.48 14.45
CA VAL A 99 5.30 -13.20 15.19
C VAL A 99 5.28 -13.93 16.53
N VAL A 100 5.02 -13.21 17.63
CA VAL A 100 4.59 -13.80 18.91
C VAL A 100 3.12 -13.47 19.18
N ILE A 101 2.38 -14.45 19.70
CA ILE A 101 0.98 -14.33 20.17
C ILE A 101 0.88 -14.84 21.62
N PRO A 102 -0.08 -14.36 22.43
CA PRO A 102 -0.23 -14.80 23.82
C PRO A 102 -0.71 -16.25 23.89
N GLY A 103 -0.57 -16.90 25.05
CA GLY A 103 -0.99 -18.30 25.23
C GLY A 103 -0.10 -19.32 24.51
N THR A 104 1.19 -19.01 24.34
CA THR A 104 2.21 -19.89 23.77
C THR A 104 3.38 -20.06 24.74
N ASN A 105 4.28 -21.03 24.51
CA ASN A 105 5.47 -21.21 25.35
C ASN A 105 6.57 -20.12 25.20
N SER A 106 6.32 -19.07 24.40
CA SER A 106 7.21 -17.91 24.33
C SER A 106 6.66 -16.77 25.20
N PRO A 107 7.51 -16.10 26.00
CA PRO A 107 7.14 -14.86 26.67
C PRO A 107 6.56 -13.84 25.68
N PHE A 108 5.34 -13.40 25.96
CA PHE A 108 4.58 -12.41 25.19
C PHE A 108 4.73 -10.99 25.76
N ALA A 109 4.97 -10.89 27.07
CA ALA A 109 5.22 -9.64 27.79
C ALA A 109 6.57 -9.72 28.54
N GLY A 110 7.12 -8.56 28.89
CA GLY A 110 8.47 -8.45 29.47
C GLY A 110 9.55 -8.27 28.40
N GLN A 111 10.83 -8.45 28.78
CA GLN A 111 11.96 -8.34 27.85
C GLN A 111 11.82 -9.34 26.69
N VAL A 112 12.06 -8.88 25.46
CA VAL A 112 12.01 -9.73 24.26
C VAL A 112 13.15 -10.77 24.36
N PRO A 113 12.87 -12.08 24.31
CA PRO A 113 13.91 -13.10 24.47
C PRO A 113 14.96 -13.07 23.37
N GLY A 114 16.21 -13.44 23.71
CA GLY A 114 17.32 -13.65 22.77
C GLY A 114 18.60 -12.93 23.21
N ASN A 115 19.75 -13.62 23.13
CA ASN A 115 21.00 -13.03 23.60
C ASN A 115 21.46 -11.92 22.65
N GLY A 116 21.82 -10.75 23.20
CA GLY A 116 22.11 -9.55 22.41
C GLY A 116 20.88 -8.88 21.77
N CYS A 117 19.66 -9.14 22.25
CA CYS A 117 18.47 -8.37 21.85
C CYS A 117 18.45 -6.99 22.54
N PRO A 118 18.48 -5.85 21.81
CA PRO A 118 18.45 -4.51 22.40
C PRO A 118 17.04 -3.97 22.66
N MET A 119 15.99 -4.69 22.24
CA MET A 119 14.63 -4.17 22.26
C MET A 119 14.09 -3.92 23.67
N PHE A 120 13.52 -2.74 23.86
CA PHE A 120 12.98 -2.24 25.14
C PHE A 120 14.01 -2.23 26.28
N LEU A 121 15.29 -2.11 25.97
CA LEU A 121 16.31 -1.76 26.95
C LEU A 121 16.46 -0.23 27.06
N ASP A 122 17.03 0.25 28.16
CA ASP A 122 17.56 1.61 28.30
C ASP A 122 19.01 1.69 27.81
N ALA A 123 19.65 2.86 27.93
CA ALA A 123 21.05 3.06 27.55
C ALA A 123 22.06 2.26 28.40
N ASN A 124 21.62 1.67 29.52
CA ASN A 124 22.43 0.85 30.42
C ASN A 124 22.20 -0.66 30.21
N GLY A 125 21.27 -1.05 29.33
CA GLY A 125 20.87 -2.45 29.11
C GLY A 125 19.75 -2.96 30.03
N HIS A 126 19.13 -2.11 30.85
CA HIS A 126 18.00 -2.49 31.71
C HIS A 126 16.69 -2.50 30.94
N TYR A 127 15.85 -3.52 31.16
CA TYR A 127 14.53 -3.58 30.53
C TYR A 127 13.59 -2.48 31.04
N ASN A 128 13.09 -1.64 30.13
CA ASN A 128 12.36 -0.40 30.41
C ASN A 128 10.83 -0.56 30.54
N GLY A 129 10.32 -1.79 30.62
CA GLY A 129 8.91 -2.08 30.88
C GLY A 129 7.93 -1.87 29.71
N LYS A 130 8.35 -1.28 28.59
CA LYS A 130 7.44 -0.90 27.48
C LYS A 130 6.72 -2.07 26.80
N ASN A 131 7.20 -3.32 26.94
CA ASN A 131 6.54 -4.52 26.42
C ASN A 131 5.70 -5.26 27.49
N ASN A 132 5.40 -4.65 28.64
CA ASN A 132 4.56 -5.27 29.67
C ASN A 132 3.06 -5.29 29.33
N GLY A 133 2.60 -4.45 28.40
CA GLY A 133 1.21 -4.38 27.97
C GLY A 133 0.75 -5.60 27.17
N GLY A 134 -0.57 -5.82 27.11
CA GLY A 134 -1.19 -6.89 26.31
C GLY A 134 -1.28 -6.58 24.81
N GLY A 135 -1.25 -5.29 24.44
CA GLY A 135 -1.41 -4.85 23.06
C GLY A 135 -0.25 -5.23 22.13
N SER A 136 -0.53 -5.08 20.84
CA SER A 136 0.37 -5.40 19.74
C SER A 136 1.48 -4.35 19.51
N TRP A 137 2.50 -4.72 18.73
CA TRP A 137 3.46 -3.80 18.11
C TRP A 137 4.27 -4.53 17.03
N SER A 138 4.94 -3.76 16.16
CA SER A 138 5.74 -4.30 15.08
C SER A 138 6.96 -3.41 14.77
N ASN A 139 8.05 -4.03 14.32
CA ASN A 139 9.23 -3.31 13.85
C ASN A 139 9.12 -2.91 12.37
N ALA A 140 9.76 -1.80 12.02
CA ALA A 140 9.94 -1.41 10.64
C ALA A 140 10.99 -2.29 9.92
N PRO A 141 10.98 -2.33 8.57
CA PRO A 141 11.92 -3.13 7.77
C PRO A 141 13.42 -2.91 8.04
N SER A 142 13.83 -1.69 8.44
CA SER A 142 15.22 -1.37 8.79
C SER A 142 15.65 -1.89 10.16
N ASP A 143 14.75 -1.82 11.14
CA ASP A 143 15.05 -2.13 12.55
C ASP A 143 15.46 -3.60 12.73
N LEU A 144 14.95 -4.45 11.85
CA LEU A 144 15.27 -5.88 11.71
C LEU A 144 16.77 -6.17 11.70
N GLY A 145 17.62 -5.24 11.25
CA GLY A 145 19.08 -5.36 11.32
C GLY A 145 19.63 -5.30 12.75
N ALA A 146 19.27 -4.25 13.50
CA ALA A 146 19.66 -4.10 14.91
C ALA A 146 19.00 -5.17 15.80
N ASN A 147 17.75 -5.52 15.49
CA ASN A 147 16.94 -6.45 16.27
C ASN A 147 17.12 -7.92 15.84
N ARG A 148 18.24 -8.28 15.19
CA ARG A 148 18.57 -9.70 14.89
C ARG A 148 18.81 -10.55 16.14
N GLY A 149 19.21 -9.94 17.25
CA GLY A 149 19.29 -10.63 18.55
C GLY A 149 17.94 -11.03 19.13
N CYS A 150 16.84 -10.48 18.63
CA CYS A 150 15.50 -10.62 19.22
C CYS A 150 14.68 -11.75 18.60
N ARG A 151 14.17 -12.66 19.44
CA ARG A 151 13.43 -13.87 19.04
C ARG A 151 12.13 -13.55 18.28
N HIS A 152 11.46 -12.45 18.63
CA HIS A 152 10.34 -11.89 17.88
C HIS A 152 10.61 -10.41 17.53
N ASN A 153 9.98 -9.92 16.46
CA ASN A 153 9.99 -8.51 16.04
C ASN A 153 8.59 -8.02 15.60
N LEU A 154 7.56 -8.85 15.82
CA LEU A 154 6.15 -8.49 15.72
C LEU A 154 5.41 -9.22 16.85
N LYS A 155 4.60 -8.48 17.61
CA LYS A 155 3.76 -8.96 18.71
C LYS A 155 2.30 -8.70 18.34
N LEU A 156 1.45 -9.72 18.42
CA LEU A 156 0.00 -9.59 18.20
C LEU A 156 -0.77 -10.01 19.44
N GLY A 157 -1.55 -9.09 20.00
CA GLY A 157 -2.53 -9.37 21.04
C GLY A 157 -3.70 -10.21 20.53
N ASP A 158 -4.61 -10.54 21.45
CA ASP A 158 -5.95 -11.03 21.12
C ASP A 158 -6.99 -9.91 21.30
N ASP A 159 -6.61 -8.67 21.01
CA ASP A 159 -7.52 -7.52 20.97
C ASP A 159 -8.68 -7.84 20.00
N ALA A 160 -9.89 -7.91 20.54
CA ALA A 160 -11.03 -8.54 19.89
C ALA A 160 -12.31 -7.70 19.94
N ASP A 161 -13.27 -8.09 19.10
CA ASP A 161 -14.61 -7.51 19.06
C ASP A 161 -15.51 -8.02 20.20
N ALA A 162 -16.78 -7.57 20.20
CA ALA A 162 -17.77 -7.96 21.21
C ALA A 162 -18.15 -9.46 21.18
N PHE A 163 -17.71 -10.21 20.16
CA PHE A 163 -17.91 -11.66 20.04
C PHE A 163 -16.64 -12.46 20.39
N GLY A 164 -15.54 -11.78 20.76
CA GLY A 164 -14.26 -12.39 21.07
C GLY A 164 -13.45 -12.78 19.82
N VAL A 165 -13.78 -12.24 18.64
CA VAL A 165 -12.99 -12.43 17.41
C VAL A 165 -11.89 -11.37 17.36
N PRO A 166 -10.59 -11.75 17.34
CA PRO A 166 -9.51 -10.77 17.23
C PRO A 166 -9.62 -9.91 15.98
N TRP A 167 -9.39 -8.60 16.11
CA TRP A 167 -9.59 -7.66 15.01
C TRP A 167 -8.65 -7.96 13.83
N LYS A 168 -9.24 -8.09 12.64
CA LYS A 168 -8.51 -8.33 11.39
C LYS A 168 -7.64 -7.12 11.05
N ASP A 169 -8.19 -5.92 11.20
CA ASP A 169 -7.51 -4.69 10.80
C ASP A 169 -6.35 -4.35 11.75
N HIS A 170 -6.42 -4.78 13.02
CA HIS A 170 -5.32 -4.72 13.99
C HIS A 170 -4.21 -5.70 13.60
N THR A 171 -4.58 -6.90 13.12
CA THR A 171 -3.62 -7.86 12.57
C THR A 171 -2.94 -7.31 11.30
N LEU A 172 -3.67 -6.56 10.47
CA LEU A 172 -3.13 -5.90 9.28
C LEU A 172 -2.24 -4.69 9.62
N HIS A 173 -2.60 -3.90 10.64
CA HIS A 173 -1.82 -2.75 11.12
C HIS A 173 -0.36 -3.12 11.41
N GLU A 174 -0.14 -4.17 12.20
CA GLU A 174 1.21 -4.63 12.57
C GLU A 174 2.00 -5.18 11.38
N PHE A 175 1.32 -5.79 10.41
CA PHE A 175 1.97 -6.23 9.18
C PHE A 175 2.22 -5.06 8.22
N GLY A 176 1.38 -4.04 8.18
CA GLY A 176 1.63 -2.78 7.47
C GLY A 176 2.89 -2.08 8.00
N HIS A 177 3.07 -2.05 9.32
CA HIS A 177 4.31 -1.66 9.97
C HIS A 177 5.52 -2.50 9.53
N ALA A 178 5.41 -3.83 9.55
CA ALA A 178 6.46 -4.73 9.07
C ALA A 178 6.75 -4.62 7.55
N LEU A 179 5.84 -4.01 6.79
CA LEU A 179 5.99 -3.68 5.38
C LEU A 179 6.54 -2.26 5.13
N GLY A 180 6.62 -1.41 6.17
CA GLY A 180 7.20 -0.06 6.09
C GLY A 180 6.18 1.09 6.03
N LEU A 181 4.90 0.83 6.34
CA LEU A 181 3.91 1.88 6.61
C LEU A 181 4.03 2.40 8.05
N ARG A 182 3.62 3.64 8.29
CA ARG A 182 3.55 4.29 9.61
C ARG A 182 2.11 4.74 9.88
N HIS A 183 1.82 5.02 11.15
CA HIS A 183 0.55 5.55 11.64
C HIS A 183 -0.03 6.68 10.77
N GLU A 184 -1.20 6.44 10.19
CA GLU A 184 -1.86 7.38 9.29
C GLU A 184 -2.36 8.64 10.02
N HIS A 185 -2.67 8.48 11.31
CA HIS A 185 -3.11 9.54 12.20
C HIS A 185 -1.98 10.48 12.65
N GLU A 186 -0.70 10.14 12.43
CA GLU A 186 0.43 10.98 12.87
C GLU A 186 0.79 12.08 11.88
N ARG A 187 0.13 12.19 10.72
CA ARG A 187 0.58 13.10 9.65
C ARG A 187 0.34 14.58 9.99
N ASN A 188 1.07 15.49 9.35
CA ASN A 188 0.93 16.93 9.53
C ASN A 188 -0.02 17.60 8.52
N ASP A 189 -0.54 16.86 7.53
CA ASP A 189 -1.59 17.29 6.61
C ASP A 189 -3.01 17.03 7.18
N VAL A 190 -3.13 16.40 8.35
CA VAL A 190 -4.41 16.24 9.07
C VAL A 190 -4.73 17.50 9.88
N SER A 191 -5.98 17.95 9.85
CA SER A 191 -6.42 19.08 10.67
C SER A 191 -6.93 18.61 12.04
N GLY A 192 -6.34 19.13 13.12
CA GLY A 192 -6.87 18.95 14.48
C GLY A 192 -8.26 19.57 14.69
N ALA A 193 -8.70 20.47 13.81
CA ALA A 193 -10.09 20.95 13.81
C ALA A 193 -11.10 19.89 13.30
N THR A 194 -10.63 18.86 12.59
CA THR A 194 -11.43 17.69 12.17
C THR A 194 -11.47 16.61 13.26
N CYS A 195 -10.47 16.55 14.15
CA CYS A 195 -10.44 15.65 15.29
C CYS A 195 -9.53 16.20 16.39
N GLY A 196 -10.12 16.65 17.50
CA GLY A 196 -9.40 17.18 18.66
C GLY A 196 -8.96 16.11 19.68
N ALA A 197 -8.79 14.86 19.25
CA ALA A 197 -8.45 13.76 20.15
C ALA A 197 -6.94 13.72 20.47
N SER A 198 -6.59 13.32 21.69
CA SER A 198 -5.18 13.22 22.11
C SER A 198 -4.42 12.21 21.24
N GLY A 199 -3.30 12.65 20.66
CA GLY A 199 -2.47 11.85 19.76
C GLY A 199 -2.82 11.96 18.26
N TYR A 200 -3.91 12.65 17.89
CA TYR A 200 -4.25 12.86 16.49
C TYR A 200 -3.45 14.04 15.88
N GLY A 201 -2.64 13.76 14.86
CA GLY A 201 -1.93 14.71 14.01
C GLY A 201 -0.54 15.17 14.48
N GLY A 202 0.28 15.62 13.53
CA GLY A 202 1.44 16.48 13.76
C GLY A 202 2.82 15.81 13.97
N GLY A 203 2.93 14.49 13.90
CA GLY A 203 4.18 13.72 14.08
C GLY A 203 4.98 13.38 12.81
N ALA A 204 4.41 13.52 11.60
CA ALA A 204 5.07 13.17 10.33
C ALA A 204 4.86 14.24 9.24
N SER A 205 5.94 14.71 8.61
CA SER A 205 5.95 15.80 7.63
C SER A 205 6.43 15.41 6.23
N SER A 206 6.65 14.12 5.99
CA SER A 206 7.11 13.52 4.74
C SER A 206 6.72 12.04 4.69
N GLY A 207 6.98 11.35 3.58
CA GLY A 207 6.60 9.93 3.42
C GLY A 207 5.22 9.71 2.81
N PHE A 208 4.54 10.77 2.36
CA PHE A 208 3.18 10.72 1.85
C PHE A 208 3.13 10.05 0.46
N LEU A 209 3.01 8.70 0.42
CA LEU A 209 2.93 7.91 -0.81
C LEU A 209 1.65 8.24 -1.59
N THR A 210 0.58 8.34 -0.83
CA THR A 210 -0.62 9.08 -1.18
C THR A 210 -0.89 10.06 0.02
N PRO A 211 -1.92 10.94 0.01
CA PRO A 211 -2.20 11.92 1.11
C PRO A 211 -2.69 11.27 2.48
N TYR A 212 -3.53 11.83 3.38
CA TYR A 212 -4.09 11.27 4.68
C TYR A 212 -5.49 10.49 4.77
N ASP A 213 -5.55 9.19 5.11
CA ASP A 213 -6.82 8.39 5.14
C ASP A 213 -7.48 8.28 6.53
N ARG A 214 -8.82 8.22 6.58
CA ARG A 214 -9.61 7.88 7.77
C ARG A 214 -9.93 6.39 7.89
N ASP A 215 -10.05 5.69 6.76
CA ASP A 215 -10.46 4.28 6.69
C ASP A 215 -9.26 3.33 6.49
N SER A 216 -8.03 3.87 6.52
CA SER A 216 -6.79 3.08 6.47
C SER A 216 -6.62 2.21 7.71
N VAL A 217 -6.14 0.97 7.50
CA VAL A 217 -5.76 0.08 8.60
C VAL A 217 -4.57 0.63 9.41
N MET A 218 -3.83 1.60 8.90
CA MET A 218 -2.75 2.29 9.62
C MET A 218 -3.23 3.44 10.50
N HIS A 219 -4.52 3.79 10.47
CA HIS A 219 -5.11 4.75 11.40
C HIS A 219 -5.41 4.08 12.75
N TYR A 220 -5.23 4.80 13.87
CA TYR A 220 -5.73 4.34 15.17
C TYR A 220 -7.23 4.61 15.31
N GLN A 221 -7.88 3.91 16.23
CA GLN A 221 -9.27 4.21 16.59
C GLN A 221 -9.38 5.57 17.31
N PHE A 222 -10.25 6.46 16.79
CA PHE A 222 -10.64 7.71 17.43
C PHE A 222 -12.17 7.86 17.36
N LEU A 223 -12.88 7.14 18.23
CA LEU A 223 -14.36 7.07 18.21
C LEU A 223 -15.02 8.45 18.36
N SER A 224 -14.43 9.35 19.14
CA SER A 224 -14.90 10.74 19.31
C SER A 224 -14.90 11.56 18.01
N CYS A 225 -14.20 11.08 16.98
CA CYS A 225 -14.08 11.71 15.67
C CYS A 225 -14.75 10.87 14.55
N GLY A 226 -15.43 9.77 14.91
CA GLY A 226 -16.02 8.83 13.96
C GLY A 226 -14.99 8.06 13.14
N ILE A 227 -13.86 7.66 13.75
CA ILE A 227 -12.81 6.87 13.08
C ILE A 227 -12.63 5.54 13.81
N HIS A 228 -12.86 4.44 13.10
CA HIS A 228 -12.66 3.08 13.64
C HIS A 228 -11.20 2.61 13.53
N GLY A 229 -10.52 2.97 12.45
CA GLY A 229 -9.11 2.64 12.20
C GLY A 229 -8.82 1.14 12.31
N ASN A 230 -7.68 0.79 12.91
CA ASN A 230 -7.23 -0.58 13.12
C ASN A 230 -8.12 -1.46 14.01
N TYR A 231 -9.18 -0.93 14.63
CA TYR A 231 -10.16 -1.74 15.38
C TYR A 231 -11.41 -1.99 14.50
N GLY A 232 -11.21 -2.80 13.46
CA GLY A 232 -12.20 -3.16 12.45
C GLY A 232 -11.93 -4.51 11.77
N HIS A 233 -12.77 -4.83 10.77
CA HIS A 233 -12.61 -6.01 9.89
C HIS A 233 -12.71 -5.71 8.39
N ALA A 234 -12.59 -4.44 7.98
CA ALA A 234 -12.73 -4.03 6.57
C ALA A 234 -11.63 -4.61 5.67
N GLY A 235 -10.41 -4.73 6.17
CA GLY A 235 -9.20 -4.91 5.35
C GLY A 235 -8.56 -3.59 4.94
N PRO A 236 -7.44 -3.64 4.18
CA PRO A 236 -6.72 -2.45 3.74
C PRO A 236 -7.59 -1.59 2.82
N SER A 237 -7.52 -0.27 2.95
CA SER A 237 -8.25 0.65 2.07
C SER A 237 -7.76 0.56 0.62
N THR A 238 -8.55 1.08 -0.33
CA THR A 238 -8.16 1.25 -1.75
C THR A 238 -6.80 1.94 -1.91
N TRP A 239 -6.42 2.74 -0.93
CA TRP A 239 -5.21 3.53 -0.95
C TRP A 239 -4.08 2.93 -0.11
N ASP A 240 -4.37 2.19 0.97
CA ASP A 240 -3.38 1.28 1.58
C ASP A 240 -2.84 0.32 0.53
N ALA A 241 -3.75 -0.21 -0.30
CA ALA A 241 -3.42 -1.03 -1.47
C ALA A 241 -2.52 -0.30 -2.48
N LEU A 242 -2.70 1.00 -2.69
CA LEU A 242 -1.85 1.81 -3.57
C LEU A 242 -0.48 2.09 -2.94
N GLY A 243 -0.43 2.46 -1.66
CA GLY A 243 0.81 2.66 -0.92
C GLY A 243 1.66 1.39 -0.91
N LEU A 244 1.06 0.24 -0.61
CA LEU A 244 1.75 -1.06 -0.63
C LEU A 244 2.15 -1.50 -2.04
N HIS A 245 1.37 -1.20 -3.07
CA HIS A 245 1.74 -1.46 -4.48
C HIS A 245 2.96 -0.63 -4.91
N ILE A 246 3.05 0.62 -4.46
CA ILE A 246 4.23 1.48 -4.67
C ILE A 246 5.43 0.92 -3.89
N LEU A 247 5.26 0.50 -2.63
CA LEU A 247 6.35 -0.07 -1.81
C LEU A 247 6.83 -1.43 -2.34
N TYR A 248 5.92 -2.30 -2.79
CA TYR A 248 6.15 -3.68 -3.24
C TYR A 248 5.67 -3.89 -4.69
N PRO A 249 6.46 -3.41 -5.68
CA PRO A 249 6.15 -3.61 -7.09
C PRO A 249 6.38 -5.05 -7.55
N GLU A 250 5.97 -5.36 -8.78
CA GLU A 250 6.34 -6.61 -9.44
C GLU A 250 7.87 -6.73 -9.63
N PRO A 251 8.42 -7.97 -9.62
CA PRO A 251 9.83 -8.21 -9.91
C PRO A 251 10.26 -7.66 -11.28
N VAL A 252 9.35 -7.66 -12.25
CA VAL A 252 9.47 -6.91 -13.51
C VAL A 252 8.83 -5.54 -13.30
N ARG A 253 9.63 -4.49 -13.18
CA ARG A 253 9.17 -3.12 -12.90
C ARG A 253 8.58 -2.46 -14.16
N VAL A 254 7.36 -2.83 -14.51
CA VAL A 254 6.62 -2.24 -15.64
C VAL A 254 6.11 -0.85 -15.28
N ALA A 255 6.30 0.13 -16.16
CA ALA A 255 5.74 1.47 -15.97
C ALA A 255 4.25 1.51 -16.34
N GLU A 256 3.37 1.46 -15.33
CA GLU A 256 1.91 1.43 -15.52
C GLU A 256 1.32 2.78 -15.96
N PHE A 257 0.38 2.75 -16.91
CA PHE A 257 -0.37 3.92 -17.34
C PHE A 257 -1.84 3.62 -17.69
N VAL A 258 -2.67 4.65 -17.63
CA VAL A 258 -4.08 4.65 -18.05
C VAL A 258 -4.22 5.52 -19.30
N GLY A 259 -4.97 5.05 -20.29
CA GLY A 259 -5.28 5.79 -21.52
C GLY A 259 -5.53 4.87 -22.72
N ARG A 260 -5.91 5.45 -23.86
CA ARG A 260 -6.11 4.71 -25.12
C ARG A 260 -4.87 4.78 -26.00
N THR A 261 -4.26 3.63 -26.30
CA THR A 261 -3.17 3.52 -27.29
C THR A 261 -3.66 3.34 -28.72
N VAL A 262 -4.97 3.13 -28.95
CA VAL A 262 -5.58 3.11 -30.30
C VAL A 262 -6.59 4.26 -30.41
N ILE A 263 -6.26 5.23 -31.26
CA ILE A 263 -6.99 6.50 -31.40
C ILE A 263 -7.21 6.87 -32.87
N ARG A 264 -8.14 7.80 -33.11
CA ARG A 264 -8.34 8.46 -34.41
C ARG A 264 -7.40 9.64 -34.55
N THR A 265 -7.07 10.05 -35.78
CA THR A 265 -6.39 11.34 -36.07
C THR A 265 -7.20 12.56 -35.60
N THR A 266 -8.49 12.39 -35.31
CA THR A 266 -9.38 13.41 -34.74
C THR A 266 -9.45 13.36 -33.21
N GLU A 267 -8.54 12.65 -32.55
CA GLU A 267 -8.43 12.54 -31.10
C GLU A 267 -6.98 12.83 -30.67
N ALA A 268 -6.80 13.54 -29.55
CA ALA A 268 -5.48 13.63 -28.91
C ALA A 268 -5.15 12.30 -28.20
N LEU A 269 -3.88 11.88 -28.29
CA LEU A 269 -3.33 10.84 -27.44
C LEU A 269 -3.25 11.39 -26.01
N ASN A 270 -4.08 10.85 -25.13
CA ASN A 270 -4.08 11.16 -23.70
C ASN A 270 -3.72 9.90 -22.90
N LEU A 271 -2.54 9.91 -22.27
CA LEU A 271 -2.03 8.86 -21.38
C LEU A 271 -1.62 9.50 -20.04
N THR A 272 -1.73 8.78 -18.93
CA THR A 272 -1.27 9.23 -17.61
C THR A 272 -0.76 8.07 -16.76
N SER A 273 0.19 8.33 -15.85
CA SER A 273 0.68 7.35 -14.89
C SER A 273 -0.48 6.71 -14.12
N ALA A 274 -0.52 5.37 -14.04
CA ALA A 274 -1.60 4.68 -13.35
C ALA A 274 -1.61 4.97 -11.84
N TRP A 275 -0.43 5.20 -11.25
CA TRP A 275 -0.32 5.61 -9.85
C TRP A 275 -0.97 6.99 -9.64
N GLY A 276 -0.71 7.95 -10.53
CA GLY A 276 -1.37 9.27 -10.52
C GLY A 276 -2.89 9.17 -10.74
N ALA A 277 -3.33 8.34 -11.68
CA ALA A 277 -4.75 8.07 -11.92
C ALA A 277 -5.46 7.37 -10.74
N ARG A 278 -4.71 6.63 -9.92
CA ARG A 278 -5.19 6.02 -8.65
C ARG A 278 -5.09 6.98 -7.45
N GLY A 279 -4.58 8.20 -7.62
CA GLY A 279 -4.48 9.21 -6.55
C GLY A 279 -3.14 9.28 -5.80
N ALA A 280 -2.10 8.58 -6.25
CA ALA A 280 -0.78 8.65 -5.61
C ALA A 280 -0.24 10.08 -5.59
N ASN A 281 0.40 10.46 -4.49
CA ASN A 281 1.04 11.76 -4.34
C ASN A 281 2.36 11.79 -5.13
N LEU A 282 2.27 12.02 -6.44
CA LEU A 282 3.43 12.01 -7.33
C LEU A 282 4.47 13.10 -7.01
N SER A 283 4.19 14.08 -6.16
CA SER A 283 5.24 15.00 -5.66
C SER A 283 6.28 14.31 -4.78
N PHE A 284 5.91 13.20 -4.16
CA PHE A 284 6.79 12.33 -3.37
C PHE A 284 7.04 10.99 -4.07
N ALA A 285 5.97 10.27 -4.44
CA ALA A 285 6.01 8.85 -4.77
C ALA A 285 6.78 8.48 -6.05
N ALA A 286 6.79 9.34 -7.07
CA ALA A 286 7.47 9.06 -8.34
C ALA A 286 7.90 10.32 -9.11
N SER A 287 9.07 10.26 -9.74
CA SER A 287 9.71 11.35 -10.46
C SER A 287 10.34 10.86 -11.78
N ALA A 288 11.09 11.73 -12.47
CA ALA A 288 11.82 11.40 -13.69
C ALA A 288 10.96 10.73 -14.79
N PHE A 289 9.70 11.16 -14.91
CA PHE A 289 8.80 10.70 -15.96
C PHE A 289 9.36 11.01 -17.35
N SER A 290 9.21 10.08 -18.29
CA SER A 290 9.57 10.27 -19.69
C SER A 290 8.62 9.49 -20.59
N TRP A 291 7.89 10.22 -21.43
CA TRP A 291 7.03 9.68 -22.49
C TRP A 291 7.72 9.86 -23.84
N ARG A 292 7.97 8.75 -24.52
CA ARG A 292 8.64 8.72 -25.84
C ARG A 292 7.78 8.03 -26.88
N LEU A 293 7.70 8.65 -28.07
CA LEU A 293 7.10 8.06 -29.27
C LEU A 293 8.16 8.10 -30.37
N SER A 294 8.46 6.96 -30.98
CA SER A 294 9.51 6.84 -32.01
C SER A 294 10.86 7.46 -31.58
N ALA A 295 11.27 7.19 -30.33
CA ALA A 295 12.43 7.73 -29.62
C ALA A 295 12.42 9.25 -29.30
N VAL A 296 11.50 10.05 -29.85
CA VAL A 296 11.32 11.47 -29.49
C VAL A 296 10.58 11.57 -28.15
N THR A 297 11.10 12.37 -27.20
CA THR A 297 10.40 12.64 -25.93
C THR A 297 9.32 13.70 -26.13
N TYR A 298 8.06 13.37 -25.79
CA TYR A 298 6.90 14.25 -25.92
C TYR A 298 6.44 14.87 -24.58
N SER A 299 6.75 14.23 -23.45
CA SER A 299 6.45 14.77 -22.12
C SER A 299 7.44 14.22 -21.08
N SER A 300 7.76 15.06 -20.09
CA SER A 300 8.53 14.71 -18.90
C SER A 300 7.72 14.82 -17.60
N SER A 301 6.38 14.90 -17.70
CA SER A 301 5.46 14.91 -16.56
C SER A 301 4.76 13.56 -16.40
N SER A 302 3.95 13.42 -15.35
CA SER A 302 3.14 12.23 -15.10
C SER A 302 2.11 11.90 -16.19
N SER A 303 1.91 12.78 -17.19
CA SER A 303 0.91 12.63 -18.24
C SER A 303 1.44 13.06 -19.61
N LEU A 304 0.85 12.51 -20.66
CA LEU A 304 1.06 12.88 -22.05
C LEU A 304 -0.29 13.31 -22.66
N SER A 305 -0.32 14.51 -23.24
CA SER A 305 -1.40 14.94 -24.14
C SER A 305 -0.76 15.47 -25.42
N THR A 306 -1.04 14.85 -26.57
CA THR A 306 -0.46 15.27 -27.85
C THR A 306 -1.32 14.87 -29.06
N TRP A 307 -1.17 15.60 -30.17
CA TRP A 307 -1.81 15.28 -31.45
C TRP A 307 -0.82 14.62 -32.39
N LEU A 308 -1.27 13.64 -33.17
CA LEU A 308 -0.43 12.79 -34.01
C LEU A 308 -1.09 12.58 -35.39
N GLY A 309 -0.25 12.41 -36.42
CA GLY A 309 -0.71 11.96 -37.73
C GLY A 309 -1.10 10.48 -37.72
N ALA A 310 -1.68 9.99 -38.81
CA ALA A 310 -1.97 8.56 -38.96
C ALA A 310 -0.65 7.75 -39.01
N GLY A 311 -0.57 6.66 -38.26
CA GLY A 311 0.65 5.85 -38.16
C GLY A 311 0.66 4.87 -36.98
N THR A 312 1.76 4.13 -36.86
CA THR A 312 2.08 3.32 -35.67
C THR A 312 3.39 3.82 -35.08
N TYR A 313 3.36 4.17 -33.80
CA TYR A 313 4.46 4.79 -33.06
C TYR A 313 4.92 3.85 -31.95
N PRO A 314 6.19 3.42 -31.90
CA PRO A 314 6.74 2.72 -30.74
C PRO A 314 6.65 3.64 -29.51
N LEU A 315 5.93 3.20 -28.49
CA LEU A 315 5.74 3.90 -27.23
C LEU A 315 6.74 3.37 -26.20
N GLN A 316 7.50 4.27 -25.59
CA GLN A 316 8.25 4.00 -24.38
C GLN A 316 7.74 4.94 -23.27
N PHE A 317 7.48 4.38 -22.09
CA PHE A 317 7.16 5.15 -20.90
C PHE A 317 8.06 4.70 -19.75
N SER A 318 8.59 5.65 -18.98
CA SER A 318 9.41 5.35 -17.81
C SER A 318 9.23 6.40 -16.72
N HIS A 319 9.50 6.01 -15.48
CA HIS A 319 9.63 6.88 -14.32
C HIS A 319 10.53 6.19 -13.27
N SER A 320 10.93 6.91 -12.22
CA SER A 320 11.55 6.29 -11.04
C SER A 320 10.74 6.63 -9.80
N ASP A 321 10.62 5.69 -8.86
CA ASP A 321 9.94 5.95 -7.59
C ASP A 321 10.81 6.72 -6.59
N PHE A 322 10.22 7.02 -5.43
CA PHE A 322 10.89 7.69 -4.31
C PHE A 322 12.05 6.88 -3.68
N LEU A 323 12.19 5.59 -3.99
CA LEU A 323 13.30 4.72 -3.59
C LEU A 323 14.38 4.62 -4.70
N GLY A 324 14.26 5.41 -5.76
CA GLY A 324 15.19 5.41 -6.89
C GLY A 324 15.06 4.19 -7.80
N ARG A 325 14.01 3.38 -7.67
CA ARG A 325 13.77 2.22 -8.52
C ARG A 325 13.12 2.69 -9.82
N THR A 326 13.79 2.47 -10.96
CA THR A 326 13.24 2.81 -12.28
C THR A 326 12.26 1.74 -12.77
N TYR A 327 11.19 2.20 -13.42
CA TYR A 327 10.14 1.42 -14.05
C TYR A 327 10.13 1.75 -15.54
N THR A 328 9.89 0.76 -16.41
CA THR A 328 9.84 0.96 -17.87
C THR A 328 8.73 0.16 -18.53
N TYR A 329 8.12 0.73 -19.56
CA TYR A 329 7.18 0.08 -20.47
C TYR A 329 7.62 0.29 -21.91
N SER A 330 7.41 -0.71 -22.77
CA SER A 330 7.56 -0.62 -24.22
C SER A 330 6.35 -1.23 -24.91
N GLY A 331 5.80 -0.54 -25.90
CA GLY A 331 4.61 -0.95 -26.65
C GLY A 331 4.42 -0.12 -27.91
N THR A 332 3.17 0.04 -28.36
CA THR A 332 2.85 0.90 -29.52
C THR A 332 1.59 1.73 -29.30
N VAL A 333 1.56 2.91 -29.91
CA VAL A 333 0.36 3.71 -30.16
C VAL A 333 0.01 3.58 -31.65
N LYS A 334 -1.28 3.36 -31.95
CA LYS A 334 -1.82 3.36 -33.31
C LYS A 334 -2.79 4.51 -33.48
N VAL A 335 -2.52 5.35 -34.47
CA VAL A 335 -3.33 6.50 -34.83
C VAL A 335 -3.90 6.24 -36.22
N LEU A 336 -5.22 6.16 -36.29
CA LEU A 336 -5.93 5.68 -37.47
C LEU A 336 -6.75 6.79 -38.10
N THR A 337 -6.99 6.72 -39.42
CA THR A 337 -8.01 7.57 -40.04
C THR A 337 -9.38 7.22 -39.44
N PRO A 338 -10.38 8.13 -39.46
CA PRO A 338 -11.73 7.81 -39.00
C PRO A 338 -12.32 6.58 -39.70
N ALA A 339 -12.00 6.37 -40.99
CA ALA A 339 -12.46 5.23 -41.76
C ALA A 339 -11.77 3.91 -41.33
N ASP A 340 -10.47 3.92 -41.06
CA ASP A 340 -9.74 2.71 -40.66
C ASP A 340 -10.02 2.33 -39.19
N TYR A 341 -10.20 3.33 -38.33
CA TYR A 341 -10.72 3.12 -36.98
C TYR A 341 -12.10 2.48 -37.01
N ALA A 342 -13.00 2.98 -37.88
CA ALA A 342 -14.35 2.42 -38.04
C ALA A 342 -14.32 0.95 -38.51
N LYS A 343 -13.45 0.59 -39.47
CA LYS A 343 -13.23 -0.82 -39.86
C LYS A 343 -12.79 -1.66 -38.67
N GLN A 344 -11.77 -1.20 -37.92
CA GLN A 344 -11.19 -1.98 -36.82
C GLN A 344 -12.15 -2.18 -35.63
N ILE A 345 -13.06 -1.24 -35.34
CA ILE A 345 -14.10 -1.45 -34.31
C ILE A 345 -15.30 -2.24 -34.81
N ALA A 346 -15.58 -2.25 -36.13
CA ALA A 346 -16.68 -3.02 -36.71
C ALA A 346 -16.36 -4.52 -36.83
N SER A 347 -15.13 -4.90 -37.16
CA SER A 347 -14.76 -6.32 -37.33
C SER A 347 -15.02 -7.20 -36.09
N PRO A 348 -14.71 -6.78 -34.84
CA PRO A 348 -15.07 -7.54 -33.63
C PRO A 348 -16.58 -7.69 -33.39
N VAL A 349 -17.39 -6.75 -33.90
CA VAL A 349 -18.87 -6.84 -33.79
C VAL A 349 -19.41 -7.79 -34.86
N ALA A 350 -18.93 -7.68 -36.10
CA ALA A 350 -19.29 -8.59 -37.19
C ALA A 350 -18.90 -10.05 -36.86
N ALA A 351 -17.71 -10.27 -36.29
CA ALA A 351 -17.24 -11.59 -35.85
C ALA A 351 -18.02 -12.17 -34.64
N ARG A 352 -18.95 -11.41 -34.05
CA ARG A 352 -19.91 -11.87 -33.03
C ARG A 352 -21.36 -11.94 -33.54
N ALA A 353 -21.63 -11.42 -34.73
CA ALA A 353 -22.98 -11.38 -35.31
C ALA A 353 -23.39 -12.70 -35.98
N SER A 354 -22.43 -13.56 -36.35
CA SER A 354 -22.66 -14.84 -37.02
C SER A 354 -22.57 -16.04 -36.07
N LEU A 355 -23.39 -16.03 -35.00
CA LEU A 355 -23.66 -17.17 -34.10
C LEU A 355 -25.14 -17.17 -33.62
N LEU A 356 -26.03 -16.66 -34.48
CA LEU A 356 -27.49 -16.74 -34.38
C LEU A 356 -28.04 -17.26 -35.72
#